data_AF-A0A6A6MMT3-F1
#
_entry.id   AF-A0A6A6MMT3-F1
#
_cell.length_a   1.000
_cell.length_b   1.000
_cell.length_c   1.000
_cell.angle_alpha   90.00
_cell.angle_beta   90.00
_cell.angle_gamma   90.00
#
_symmetry.space_group_name_H-M   'P 1'
#
loop_
_entity.id
_entity.type
_entity.pdbx_description
1 polymer ?
#
loop_
_entity_poly.entity_id
_entity_poly.type
_entity_poly.pdbx_seq_one_letter_code
_entity_poly.pdbx_strand_id
1 'polypeptide(L)'
;MCLELYREYGTTMAGLKALGYEFDDDEFHAFAHGRLPYEKLKPDAVLRNLLLSLPQRKIIFTNADKAHAAEVLKRLGLEDCFAGIICFETLNPPVGATNYTDALENDAVLAGGEPKLIDLDDADKERSHPKPQILCKPSLEAIEAAIRIANVDPKRTVETRDFSKL
;
A
#
# COMPACT_ATOMS: atom_id res chain seq x y z
N MET A 1 -21.92 8.47 0.56
CA MET A 1 -20.54 8.99 0.74
C MET A 1 -19.52 7.91 1.10
N CYS A 2 -19.35 7.45 2.35
CA CYS A 2 -18.22 6.55 2.70
C CYS A 2 -18.19 5.22 1.93
N LEU A 3 -19.36 4.61 1.70
CA LEU A 3 -19.48 3.37 0.93
C LEU A 3 -19.15 3.56 -0.56
N GLU A 4 -19.55 4.70 -1.15
CA GLU A 4 -19.24 5.03 -2.55
C GLU A 4 -17.73 5.24 -2.72
N LEU A 5 -17.12 6.03 -1.83
CA LEU A 5 -15.68 6.26 -1.80
C LEU A 5 -14.90 4.95 -1.63
N TYR A 6 -15.36 4.07 -0.75
CA TYR A 6 -14.74 2.76 -0.56
C TYR A 6 -14.81 1.90 -1.83
N ARG A 7 -15.96 1.89 -2.52
CA ARG A 7 -16.15 1.09 -3.74
C ARG A 7 -15.34 1.63 -4.91
N GLU A 8 -15.23 2.95 -5.05
CA GLU A 8 -14.55 3.61 -6.16
C GLU A 8 -13.02 3.68 -5.96
N TYR A 9 -12.57 4.03 -4.75
CA TYR A 9 -11.15 4.28 -4.44
C TYR A 9 -10.51 3.17 -3.60
N GLY A 10 -11.26 2.13 -3.22
CA GLY A 10 -10.76 1.00 -2.44
C GLY A 10 -10.62 1.23 -0.93
N THR A 11 -10.52 2.49 -0.51
CA THR A 11 -10.64 2.91 0.89
C THR A 11 -11.36 4.25 0.98
N THR A 12 -12.04 4.52 2.09
CA THR A 12 -12.62 5.85 2.33
C THR A 12 -11.55 6.94 2.39
N MET A 13 -10.37 6.63 2.94
CA MET A 13 -9.24 7.56 3.01
C MET A 13 -8.76 8.00 1.61
N ALA A 14 -8.54 7.03 0.71
CA ALA A 14 -8.15 7.29 -0.67
C ALA A 14 -9.18 8.18 -1.38
N GLY A 15 -10.47 7.90 -1.20
CA GLY A 15 -11.53 8.71 -1.78
C GLY A 15 -11.57 10.14 -1.22
N LEU A 16 -11.37 10.33 0.09
CA LEU A 16 -11.31 11.67 0.68
C LEU A 16 -10.11 12.47 0.15
N LYS A 17 -8.92 11.86 0.05
CA LYS A 17 -7.74 12.51 -0.53
C LYS A 17 -7.95 12.86 -2.01
N ALA A 18 -8.59 11.98 -2.77
CA ALA A 18 -8.93 12.23 -4.18
C ALA A 18 -9.92 13.40 -4.36
N LEU A 19 -10.86 13.56 -3.43
CA LEU A 19 -11.76 14.73 -3.37
C LEU A 19 -11.07 16.02 -2.90
N GLY A 20 -9.78 15.97 -2.57
CA GLY A 20 -8.98 17.13 -2.22
C GLY A 20 -8.89 17.45 -0.74
N TYR A 21 -9.46 16.62 0.15
CA TYR A 21 -9.30 16.80 1.60
C TYR A 21 -7.85 16.56 2.02
N GLU A 22 -7.38 17.39 2.95
CA GLU A 22 -6.01 17.34 3.48
C GLU A 22 -6.07 17.01 4.97
N PHE A 23 -5.36 15.95 5.35
CA PHE A 23 -5.22 15.45 6.71
C PHE A 23 -4.00 14.55 6.76
N ASP A 24 -3.49 14.27 7.96
CA ASP A 24 -2.38 13.35 8.17
C ASP A 24 -2.86 11.89 8.09
N ASP A 25 -2.11 11.05 7.38
CA ASP A 25 -2.50 9.65 7.14
C ASP A 25 -2.41 8.82 8.42
N ASP A 26 -1.39 9.05 9.25
CA ASP A 26 -1.20 8.35 10.51
C ASP A 26 -2.27 8.75 11.52
N GLU A 27 -2.63 10.04 11.60
CA GLU A 27 -3.76 10.51 12.42
C GLU A 27 -5.09 9.88 11.98
N PHE A 28 -5.34 9.79 10.67
CA PHE A 28 -6.54 9.15 10.15
C PHE A 28 -6.60 7.67 10.55
N HIS A 29 -5.50 6.94 10.36
CA HIS A 29 -5.40 5.53 10.74
C HIS A 29 -5.54 5.33 12.25
N ALA A 30 -4.88 6.15 13.07
CA ALA A 30 -4.99 6.09 14.53
C ALA A 30 -6.43 6.35 14.99
N PHE A 31 -7.13 7.30 14.36
CA PHE A 31 -8.54 7.57 14.65
C PHE A 31 -9.44 6.40 14.24
N ALA A 32 -9.30 5.92 13.00
CA ALA A 32 -10.16 4.90 12.43
C ALA A 32 -9.96 3.54 13.12
N HIS A 33 -8.70 3.13 13.26
CA HIS A 33 -8.35 1.82 13.80
C HIS A 33 -8.19 1.80 15.32
N GLY A 34 -7.84 2.91 15.96
CA GLY A 34 -7.71 3.00 17.42
C GLY A 34 -9.04 2.87 18.17
N ARG A 35 -10.17 3.00 17.47
CA ARG A 35 -11.53 2.85 18.01
C ARG A 35 -12.15 1.47 17.77
N LEU A 36 -11.42 0.57 17.10
CA LEU A 36 -11.92 -0.76 16.82
C LEU A 36 -11.96 -1.62 18.08
N PRO A 37 -13.01 -2.45 18.25
CA PRO A 37 -13.15 -3.33 19.41
C PRO A 37 -12.26 -4.57 19.30
N TYR A 38 -10.94 -4.40 19.40
CA TYR A 38 -9.95 -5.50 19.27
C TYR A 38 -10.12 -6.60 20.32
N GLU A 39 -10.77 -6.32 21.45
CA GLU A 39 -11.13 -7.31 22.47
C GLU A 39 -12.09 -8.40 21.97
N LYS A 40 -12.79 -8.15 20.86
CA LYS A 40 -13.63 -9.17 20.20
C LYS A 40 -12.82 -10.18 19.41
N LEU A 41 -11.59 -9.84 19.01
CA LEU A 41 -10.67 -10.77 18.37
C LEU A 41 -10.07 -11.70 19.42
N LYS A 42 -10.19 -13.00 19.17
CA LYS A 42 -9.65 -14.04 20.04
C LYS A 42 -8.66 -14.89 19.24
N PRO A 43 -7.65 -15.49 19.88
CA PRO A 43 -6.75 -16.41 19.21
C PRO A 43 -7.54 -17.53 18.53
N ASP A 44 -7.15 -17.85 17.29
CA ASP A 44 -7.77 -18.91 16.51
C ASP A 44 -6.75 -20.01 16.22
N ALA A 45 -6.73 -21.02 17.10
CA ALA A 45 -5.82 -22.15 16.99
C ALA A 45 -6.06 -23.01 15.74
N VAL A 46 -7.31 -23.08 15.26
CA VAL A 46 -7.65 -23.87 14.06
C VAL A 46 -7.07 -23.19 12.83
N LEU A 47 -7.30 -21.89 12.69
CA LEU A 47 -6.73 -21.08 11.60
C LEU A 47 -5.20 -21.08 11.67
N ARG A 48 -4.62 -20.91 12.86
CA ARG A 48 -3.16 -20.96 13.06
C ARG A 48 -2.57 -22.29 12.55
N ASN A 49 -3.12 -23.42 12.99
CA ASN A 49 -2.63 -24.73 12.58
C ASN A 49 -2.79 -24.96 11.08
N LEU A 50 -3.90 -24.49 10.49
CA LEU A 50 -4.09 -24.53 9.04
C LEU A 50 -2.99 -23.74 8.31
N LEU A 51 -2.74 -22.50 8.72
CA LEU A 51 -1.69 -21.67 8.13
C LEU A 51 -0.30 -22.29 8.28
N LEU A 52 0.02 -22.88 9.44
CA LEU A 52 1.31 -23.55 9.65
C LEU A 52 1.44 -24.85 8.83
N SER A 53 0.33 -25.53 8.54
CA SER A 53 0.34 -26.77 7.74
C SER A 53 0.65 -26.54 6.25
N LEU A 54 0.42 -25.33 5.74
CA LEU A 54 0.68 -24.96 4.35
C LEU A 54 2.19 -24.70 4.15
N PRO A 55 2.91 -25.46 3.30
CA PRO A 55 4.36 -25.29 3.10
C PRO A 55 4.73 -24.04 2.29
N GLN A 56 3.77 -23.40 1.62
CA GLN A 56 4.00 -22.21 0.80
C GLN A 56 4.34 -21.00 1.67
N ARG A 57 5.21 -20.13 1.13
CA ARG A 57 5.47 -18.80 1.67
C ARG A 57 4.19 -17.97 1.63
N LYS A 58 3.84 -17.34 2.76
CA LYS A 58 2.61 -16.54 2.91
C LYS A 58 2.97 -15.10 3.18
N ILE A 59 2.25 -14.19 2.55
CA ILE A 59 2.45 -12.75 2.69
C ILE A 59 1.07 -12.13 2.88
N ILE A 60 0.97 -11.20 3.82
CA ILE A 60 -0.25 -10.41 3.99
C ILE A 60 -0.20 -9.25 3.02
N PHE A 61 -1.28 -9.04 2.26
CA PHE A 61 -1.46 -7.84 1.46
C PHE A 61 -2.74 -7.11 1.91
N THR A 62 -2.60 -5.98 2.60
CA THR A 62 -3.69 -5.23 3.23
C THR A 62 -3.69 -3.75 2.83
N ASN A 63 -4.87 -3.13 2.83
CA ASN A 63 -5.01 -1.67 2.65
C ASN A 63 -4.86 -0.91 3.99
N ALA A 64 -4.83 -1.62 5.12
CA ALA A 64 -4.64 -1.02 6.42
C ALA A 64 -3.17 -0.66 6.67
N ASP A 65 -2.93 0.16 7.69
CA ASP A 65 -1.61 0.48 8.19
C ASP A 65 -0.98 -0.70 8.94
N LYS A 66 0.33 -0.58 9.16
CA LYS A 66 1.16 -1.59 9.81
C LYS A 66 0.76 -1.82 11.26
N ALA A 67 0.37 -0.78 12.00
CA ALA A 67 0.01 -0.92 13.41
C ALA A 67 -1.30 -1.72 13.56
N HIS A 68 -2.29 -1.43 12.73
CA HIS A 68 -3.52 -2.23 12.66
C HIS A 68 -3.25 -3.69 12.31
N ALA A 69 -2.46 -3.94 11.25
CA ALA A 69 -2.14 -5.31 10.84
C ALA A 69 -1.44 -6.10 11.95
N ALA A 70 -0.48 -5.48 12.64
CA ALA A 70 0.24 -6.11 13.75
C ALA A 70 -0.69 -6.43 14.94
N GLU A 71 -1.58 -5.51 15.32
CA GLU A 71 -2.51 -5.73 16.43
C GLU A 71 -3.50 -6.87 16.12
N VAL A 72 -4.03 -6.92 14.89
CA VAL A 72 -4.93 -8.01 14.46
C VAL A 72 -4.21 -9.37 14.51
N LEU A 73 -2.99 -9.45 13.98
CA LEU A 73 -2.23 -10.71 13.99
C LEU A 73 -1.90 -11.18 15.39
N LYS A 74 -1.52 -10.25 16.28
CA LYS A 74 -1.25 -10.55 17.69
C LYS A 74 -2.49 -11.06 18.40
N ARG A 75 -3.64 -10.42 18.21
CA ARG A 75 -4.91 -10.85 18.83
C ARG A 75 -5.38 -12.22 18.34
N LEU A 76 -5.15 -12.52 17.07
CA LEU A 76 -5.48 -13.83 16.47
C LEU A 76 -4.43 -14.91 16.75
N GLY A 77 -3.25 -14.53 17.28
CA GLY A 77 -2.13 -15.46 17.50
C GLY A 77 -1.53 -15.97 16.20
N LEU A 78 -1.26 -15.08 15.24
CA LEU A 78 -0.80 -15.40 13.88
C LEU A 78 0.49 -14.67 13.47
N GLU A 79 1.20 -14.04 14.41
CA GLU A 79 2.35 -13.16 14.14
C GLU A 79 3.50 -13.85 13.38
N ASP A 80 3.67 -15.15 13.58
CA ASP A 80 4.73 -15.99 12.98
C ASP A 80 4.25 -16.82 11.78
N CYS A 81 2.99 -16.68 11.36
CA CYS A 81 2.44 -17.45 10.25
C CYS A 81 2.80 -16.88 8.85
N PHE A 82 3.33 -15.66 8.78
CA PHE A 82 3.54 -14.92 7.54
C PHE A 82 4.98 -14.43 7.40
N ALA A 83 5.53 -14.53 6.20
CA ALA A 83 6.89 -14.11 5.87
C ALA A 83 7.03 -12.59 5.70
N GLY A 84 5.92 -11.86 5.62
CA GLY A 84 5.92 -10.41 5.45
C GLY A 84 4.52 -9.82 5.35
N ILE A 85 4.45 -8.51 5.49
CA ILE A 85 3.23 -7.71 5.40
C ILE A 85 3.49 -6.58 4.40
N ILE A 86 2.65 -6.50 3.38
CA ILE A 86 2.54 -5.38 2.45
C ILE A 86 1.27 -4.62 2.88
N CYS A 87 1.48 -3.42 3.40
CA CYS A 87 0.47 -2.56 4.02
C CYS A 87 0.52 -1.15 3.42
N PHE A 88 -0.30 -0.24 3.94
CA PHE A 88 -0.38 1.16 3.48
C PHE A 88 1.01 1.81 3.34
N GLU A 89 1.84 1.76 4.38
CA GLU A 89 3.17 2.37 4.43
C GLU A 89 4.16 1.69 3.48
N THR A 90 3.93 0.41 3.14
CA THR A 90 4.75 -0.31 2.17
C THR A 90 4.50 0.17 0.74
N LEU A 91 3.25 0.56 0.45
CA LEU A 91 2.84 1.06 -0.86
C LEU A 91 2.94 2.58 -0.99
N ASN A 92 2.86 3.30 0.12
CA ASN A 92 2.80 4.76 0.18
C ASN A 92 3.91 5.27 1.13
N PRO A 93 5.19 5.09 0.79
CA PRO A 93 6.28 5.56 1.64
C PRO A 93 6.24 7.09 1.75
N PRO A 94 6.63 7.66 2.90
CA PRO A 94 6.66 9.11 3.09
C PRO A 94 7.58 9.76 2.06
N VAL A 95 7.16 10.94 1.59
CA VAL A 95 7.91 11.74 0.59
C VAL A 95 9.30 12.05 1.16
N GLY A 96 10.34 11.49 0.53
CA GLY A 96 11.73 11.58 0.98
C GLY A 96 12.42 10.24 1.24
N ALA A 97 11.67 9.13 1.28
CA ALA A 97 12.25 7.77 1.41
C ALA A 97 12.68 7.13 0.07
N THR A 98 12.39 7.78 -1.07
CA THR A 98 12.70 7.30 -2.42
C THR A 98 14.15 7.61 -2.82
N ASN A 99 15.13 6.96 -2.18
CA ASN A 99 16.54 7.03 -2.61
C ASN A 99 17.17 5.64 -2.84
N TYR A 100 16.38 4.57 -3.03
CA TYR A 100 16.93 3.20 -3.06
C TYR A 100 16.70 2.37 -4.34
N THR A 101 16.09 2.89 -5.39
CA THR A 101 15.89 2.11 -6.64
C THR A 101 15.97 2.93 -7.92
N ASP A 102 17.04 3.71 -8.09
CA ASP A 102 17.37 4.29 -9.41
C ASP A 102 18.80 3.93 -9.87
N ALA A 103 19.40 2.92 -9.24
CA ALA A 103 20.76 2.45 -9.54
C ALA A 103 20.74 1.10 -10.29
N LEU A 104 19.95 0.98 -11.37
CA LEU A 104 20.09 -0.12 -12.35
C LEU A 104 19.66 0.33 -13.77
N GLU A 105 20.03 1.53 -14.21
CA GLU A 105 20.11 1.83 -15.64
C GLU A 105 21.43 2.57 -15.92
N ASN A 106 22.51 1.79 -16.05
CA ASN A 106 23.77 2.25 -16.64
C ASN A 106 24.27 1.15 -17.58
N ASP A 107 23.85 1.23 -18.85
CA ASP A 107 24.77 0.99 -19.98
C ASP A 107 24.15 1.51 -21.28
N ALA A 108 24.72 2.59 -21.84
CA ALA A 108 25.07 2.75 -23.26
C ALA A 108 25.18 4.22 -23.75
N VAL A 109 26.43 4.71 -23.75
CA VAL A 109 27.14 5.42 -24.86
C VAL A 109 26.79 6.88 -25.25
N LEU A 110 27.68 7.78 -24.79
CA LEU A 110 28.41 8.88 -25.47
C LEU A 110 27.73 9.75 -26.57
N ALA A 111 27.57 11.05 -26.30
CA ALA A 111 28.19 12.16 -27.07
C ALA A 111 27.90 13.52 -26.40
N GLY A 112 28.91 14.39 -26.32
CA GLY A 112 28.90 15.64 -25.56
C GLY A 112 28.11 16.82 -26.14
N GLY A 113 27.84 17.80 -25.28
CA GLY A 113 27.34 19.14 -25.59
C GLY A 113 27.06 19.94 -24.31
N GLU A 114 27.65 21.13 -24.19
CA GLU A 114 27.62 22.05 -23.04
C GLU A 114 26.22 22.62 -22.67
N PRO A 115 26.03 23.17 -21.45
CA PRO A 115 24.71 23.55 -20.94
C PRO A 115 24.25 24.88 -21.54
N LYS A 116 23.09 24.89 -22.19
CA LYS A 116 22.42 26.13 -22.61
C LYS A 116 21.46 26.60 -21.53
N LEU A 117 21.85 27.70 -20.88
CA LEU A 117 20.99 28.57 -20.08
C LEU A 117 19.87 29.13 -21.00
N ILE A 118 18.61 29.02 -20.59
CA ILE A 118 17.51 29.75 -21.22
C ILE A 118 16.71 30.41 -20.11
N ASP A 119 16.73 31.74 -20.10
CA ASP A 119 15.93 32.61 -19.26
C ASP A 119 14.47 32.68 -19.79
N LEU A 120 13.55 32.62 -18.83
CA LEU A 120 12.27 33.34 -18.66
C LEU A 120 11.41 33.65 -19.90
N ASP A 121 10.17 33.14 -19.93
CA ASP A 121 8.96 33.98 -19.96
C ASP A 121 7.64 33.20 -19.77
N ASP A 122 6.69 33.93 -19.19
CA ASP A 122 5.30 33.67 -18.80
C ASP A 122 4.52 32.52 -19.47
N ALA A 123 3.88 31.71 -18.61
CA ALA A 123 2.44 31.51 -18.63
C ALA A 123 2.02 30.64 -17.43
N ASP A 124 1.05 31.13 -16.65
CA ASP A 124 0.21 30.37 -15.73
C ASP A 124 -0.33 29.09 -16.40
N LYS A 125 0.45 28.02 -16.35
CA LYS A 125 -0.11 26.69 -16.19
C LYS A 125 0.00 26.43 -14.71
N GLU A 126 -1.14 26.47 -14.01
CA GLU A 126 -1.35 25.56 -12.91
C GLU A 126 -0.90 24.18 -13.40
N ARG A 127 0.35 23.83 -13.13
CA ARG A 127 0.77 22.44 -13.08
C ARG A 127 -0.03 21.94 -11.89
N SER A 128 -1.26 21.49 -12.17
CA SER A 128 -1.99 20.62 -11.28
C SER A 128 -1.08 19.40 -11.15
N HIS A 129 -0.13 19.45 -10.21
CA HIS A 129 0.58 18.28 -9.78
C HIS A 129 -0.52 17.32 -9.40
N PRO A 130 -0.71 16.20 -10.11
CA PRO A 130 -1.75 15.25 -9.75
C PRO A 130 -1.48 14.91 -8.28
N LYS A 131 -2.42 15.23 -7.40
CA LYS A 131 -2.30 14.93 -5.96
C LYS A 131 -1.88 13.46 -5.87
N PRO A 132 -0.84 13.13 -5.08
CA PRO A 132 -0.33 11.77 -5.04
C PRO A 132 -1.48 10.84 -4.64
N GLN A 133 -1.87 9.98 -5.58
CA GLN A 133 -2.96 9.06 -5.40
C GLN A 133 -2.51 7.99 -4.40
N ILE A 134 -3.29 7.78 -3.33
CA ILE A 134 -3.05 6.66 -2.42
C ILE A 134 -3.11 5.36 -3.22
N LEU A 135 -1.99 4.64 -3.24
CA LEU A 135 -1.86 3.34 -3.87
C LEU A 135 -2.43 2.27 -2.94
N CYS A 136 -3.58 1.72 -3.31
CA CYS A 136 -4.24 0.66 -2.54
C CYS A 136 -5.11 -0.24 -3.44
N LYS A 137 -5.50 -1.41 -2.92
CA LYS A 137 -6.44 -2.31 -3.62
C LYS A 137 -7.80 -1.61 -3.75
N PRO A 138 -8.58 -1.82 -4.83
CA PRO A 138 -8.42 -2.87 -5.84
C PRO A 138 -7.61 -2.47 -7.08
N SER A 139 -6.88 -1.34 -7.06
CA SER A 139 -6.12 -0.88 -8.24
C SER A 139 -5.12 -1.93 -8.74
N LEU A 140 -4.96 -2.01 -10.06
CA LEU A 140 -4.00 -2.92 -10.70
C LEU A 140 -2.58 -2.55 -10.30
N GLU A 141 -2.30 -1.26 -10.21
CA GLU A 141 -1.02 -0.68 -9.81
C GLU A 141 -0.60 -1.14 -8.41
N ALA A 142 -1.55 -1.20 -7.46
CA ALA A 142 -1.26 -1.70 -6.11
C ALA A 142 -0.96 -3.20 -6.10
N ILE A 143 -1.65 -3.99 -6.94
CA ILE A 143 -1.41 -5.43 -7.07
C ILE A 143 -0.05 -5.68 -7.72
N GLU A 144 0.30 -4.96 -8.78
CA GLU A 144 1.61 -5.05 -9.42
C GLU A 144 2.74 -4.64 -8.48
N ALA A 145 2.56 -3.56 -7.74
CA ALA A 145 3.52 -3.14 -6.71
C ALA A 145 3.69 -4.23 -5.64
N ALA A 146 2.60 -4.83 -5.16
CA ALA A 146 2.66 -5.91 -4.20
C ALA A 146 3.41 -7.14 -4.74
N ILE A 147 3.19 -7.52 -6.01
CA ILE A 147 3.92 -8.62 -6.66
C ILE A 147 5.42 -8.32 -6.72
N ARG A 148 5.80 -7.10 -7.13
CA ARG A 148 7.20 -6.65 -7.19
C ARG A 148 7.85 -6.69 -5.81
N ILE A 149 7.20 -6.10 -4.80
CA ILE A 149 7.71 -6.03 -3.42
C ILE A 149 7.81 -7.42 -2.79
N ALA A 150 6.83 -8.28 -3.03
CA ALA A 150 6.81 -9.64 -2.53
C ALA A 150 7.86 -10.54 -3.21
N ASN A 151 8.34 -10.15 -4.41
CA ASN A 151 9.16 -10.97 -5.29
C ASN A 151 8.54 -12.36 -5.51
N VAL A 152 7.31 -12.37 -6.03
CA VAL A 152 6.54 -13.60 -6.31
C VAL A 152 6.24 -13.74 -7.79
N ASP A 153 6.15 -14.98 -8.27
CA ASP A 153 5.69 -15.27 -9.62
C ASP A 153 4.16 -15.26 -9.66
N PRO A 154 3.50 -14.33 -10.38
CA PRO A 154 2.04 -14.27 -10.43
C PRO A 154 1.40 -15.54 -11.01
N LYS A 155 2.12 -16.32 -11.84
CA LYS A 155 1.61 -17.60 -12.38
C LYS A 155 1.65 -18.75 -11.37
N ARG A 156 2.33 -18.56 -10.24
CA ARG A 156 2.50 -19.56 -9.17
C ARG A 156 2.01 -19.05 -7.81
N THR A 157 1.27 -17.95 -7.81
CA THR A 157 0.76 -17.30 -6.60
C THR A 157 -0.75 -17.45 -6.54
N VAL A 158 -1.26 -17.79 -5.35
CA VAL A 158 -2.70 -17.83 -5.07
C VAL A 158 -3.01 -16.68 -4.13
N GLU A 159 -3.94 -15.81 -4.54
CA GLU A 159 -4.50 -14.77 -3.67
C GLU A 159 -5.82 -15.25 -3.07
N THR A 160 -5.91 -15.22 -1.74
CA THR A 160 -7.16 -15.42 -1.01
C THR A 160 -7.67 -14.07 -0.53
N ARG A 161 -8.88 -13.68 -0.95
CA ARG A 161 -9.56 -12.46 -0.51
C ARG A 161 -11.04 -12.77 -0.31
N ASP A 162 -11.66 -12.16 0.69
CA ASP A 162 -13.10 -12.19 0.82
C ASP A 162 -13.74 -11.30 -0.27
N PHE A 163 -14.73 -11.86 -0.98
CA PHE A 163 -15.52 -11.18 -2.01
C PHE A 163 -16.89 -10.77 -1.49
N SER A 164 -17.15 -10.84 -0.19
CA SER A 164 -18.40 -10.38 0.39
C SER A 164 -18.64 -8.92 -0.01
N LYS A 165 -19.60 -8.75 -0.93
CA LYS A 165 -20.05 -7.45 -1.43
C LYS A 165 -20.65 -6.70 -0.24
N LEU A 166 -19.96 -5.66 0.23
CA LEU A 166 -20.60 -4.56 0.93
C LEU A 166 -21.38 -3.72 -0.08
#